data_AF-A0A0Q0YQV8-F1
#
_entry.id   AF-A0A0Q0YQV8-F1
#
_cell.length_a   1.000
_cell.length_b   1.000
_cell.length_c   1.000
_cell.angle_alpha   90.00
_cell.angle_beta   90.00
_cell.angle_gamma   90.00
#
_symmetry.space_group_name_H-M   'P 1'
#
loop_
_entity.id
_entity.type
_entity.pdbx_description
1 polymer ?
#
loop_
_entity_poly.entity_id
_entity_poly.type
_entity_poly.pdbx_seq_one_letter_code
_entity_poly.pdbx_strand_id
1 'polypeptide(L)'
;MAVWLHKAIAAAKQGKLSEARRLLEQAGAERQAAHELQTSLRQPEAGGQSTAVTLLMVRAQDHLMTAIAVKELAAEFVDLYEHIQS
;
A
#
# COMPACT_ATOMS: atom_id res chain seq x y z
N MET A 1 4.89 1.57 -5.28
CA MET A 1 4.22 0.74 -4.25
C MET A 1 4.21 -0.75 -4.62
N ALA A 2 3.48 -1.20 -5.65
CA ALA A 2 3.35 -2.64 -5.99
C ALA A 2 4.70 -3.37 -6.20
N VAL A 3 5.67 -2.74 -6.86
CA VAL A 3 7.01 -3.29 -7.08
C VAL A 3 7.73 -3.59 -5.75
N TRP A 4 7.58 -2.73 -4.75
CA TRP A 4 8.24 -2.89 -3.46
C TRP A 4 7.59 -4.01 -2.64
N LEU A 5 6.27 -4.15 -2.73
CA LEU A 5 5.53 -5.26 -2.10
C LEU A 5 5.94 -6.62 -2.68
N HIS A 6 6.04 -6.73 -4.01
CA HIS A 6 6.54 -7.95 -4.64
C HIS A 6 7.98 -8.27 -4.25
N LYS A 7 8.85 -7.25 -4.16
CA LYS A 7 10.23 -7.42 -3.70
C LYS A 7 10.30 -7.83 -2.23
N ALA A 8 9.43 -7.29 -1.36
CA ALA A 8 9.39 -7.64 0.06
C ALA A 8 9.04 -9.13 0.25
N ILE A 9 8.00 -9.60 -0.43
CA ILE A 9 7.62 -11.03 -0.40
C ILE A 9 8.76 -11.91 -0.94
N ALA A 10 9.41 -11.49 -2.03
CA ALA A 10 10.53 -12.24 -2.59
C ALA A 10 11.75 -12.28 -1.65
N ALA A 11 12.04 -11.20 -0.93
CA ALA A 11 13.11 -11.15 0.06
C ALA A 11 12.81 -12.06 1.27
N ALA A 12 11.58 -12.03 1.78
CA ALA A 12 11.15 -12.91 2.87
C ALA A 12 11.19 -14.39 2.48
N LYS A 13 10.79 -14.74 1.25
CA LYS A 13 10.96 -16.10 0.70
C LYS A 13 12.41 -16.60 0.73
N GLN A 14 13.39 -15.70 0.64
CA GLN A 14 14.82 -16.00 0.68
C GLN A 14 15.41 -15.94 2.10
N GLY A 15 14.58 -15.71 3.13
CA GLY A 15 15.01 -15.51 4.52
C GLY A 15 15.69 -14.17 4.79
N LYS A 16 15.61 -13.23 3.86
CA LYS A 16 16.13 -11.87 4.03
C LYS A 16 15.10 -10.98 4.73
N LEU A 17 14.75 -11.33 5.96
CA LEU A 17 13.64 -10.70 6.71
C LEU A 17 13.88 -9.21 6.97
N SER A 18 15.10 -8.80 7.31
CA SER A 18 15.44 -7.38 7.51
C SER A 18 15.24 -6.57 6.22
N GLU A 19 15.60 -7.13 5.06
CA GLU A 19 15.37 -6.48 3.77
C GLU A 19 13.87 -6.41 3.44
N ALA A 20 13.13 -7.49 3.70
CA ALA A 20 11.70 -7.54 3.50
C ALA A 20 10.96 -6.47 4.33
N ARG A 21 11.31 -6.34 5.62
CA ARG A 21 10.76 -5.30 6.52
C ARG A 21 11.07 -3.89 6.01
N ARG A 22 12.31 -3.64 5.58
CA ARG A 22 12.70 -2.34 4.99
C ARG A 22 11.90 -1.99 3.74
N LEU A 23 11.65 -2.97 2.86
CA LEU A 23 10.87 -2.77 1.64
C LEU A 23 9.38 -2.51 1.95
N LEU A 24 8.82 -3.14 2.99
CA LEU A 24 7.47 -2.85 3.48
C LEU A 24 7.35 -1.43 4.04
N GLU A 25 8.36 -0.95 4.77
CA GLU A 25 8.39 0.44 5.26
C GLU A 25 8.43 1.44 4.11
N GLN A 26 9.27 1.20 3.10
CA GLN A 26 9.28 2.01 1.88
C GLN A 26 7.87 2.07 1.26
N ALA A 27 7.21 0.92 1.08
CA ALA A 27 5.84 0.87 0.56
C ALA A 27 4.83 1.63 1.44
N GLY A 28 5.04 1.62 2.76
CA GLY A 28 4.27 2.40 3.73
C GLY A 28 4.40 3.91 3.54
N ALA A 29 5.60 4.42 3.25
CA ALA A 29 5.85 5.84 3.03
C ALA A 29 5.16 6.38 1.76
N GLU A 30 5.26 5.66 0.64
CA GLU A 30 4.54 6.04 -0.59
C GLU A 30 3.01 5.99 -0.41
N ARG A 31 2.51 5.01 0.35
CA ARG A 31 1.08 4.92 0.69
C ARG A 31 0.61 6.16 1.46
N GLN A 32 1.40 6.64 2.43
CA GLN A 32 1.01 7.79 3.24
C GLN A 32 0.77 9.03 2.37
N ALA A 33 1.68 9.34 1.44
CA ALA A 33 1.53 10.43 0.48
C ALA A 33 0.28 10.26 -0.41
N ALA A 34 0.04 9.04 -0.91
CA ALA A 34 -1.13 8.76 -1.75
C ALA A 34 -2.46 8.85 -0.96
N HIS A 35 -2.45 8.44 0.31
CA HIS A 35 -3.61 8.49 1.20
C HIS A 35 -3.99 9.93 1.59
N GLU A 36 -3.00 10.79 1.83
CA GLU A 36 -3.19 12.23 2.09
C GLU A 36 -3.82 12.93 0.88
N LEU A 37 -3.35 12.62 -0.33
CA LEU A 37 -3.94 13.11 -1.57
C LEU A 37 -5.41 12.65 -1.70
N GLN A 38 -5.68 11.36 -1.49
CA GLN A 38 -7.05 10.84 -1.57
C GLN A 38 -7.97 11.48 -0.51
N THR A 39 -7.46 11.72 0.69
CA THR A 39 -8.22 12.36 1.79
C THR A 39 -8.53 13.81 1.47
N SER A 40 -7.57 14.54 0.90
CA SER A 40 -7.74 15.92 0.44
C SER A 40 -8.80 16.03 -0.67
N LEU A 41 -8.94 15.00 -1.52
CA LEU A 41 -9.98 14.96 -2.55
C LEU A 41 -11.39 14.69 -2.00
N ARG A 42 -11.53 14.01 -0.86
CA ARG A 42 -12.84 13.73 -0.21
C ARG A 42 -13.36 14.91 0.64
N GLN A 43 -12.47 15.73 1.19
CA GLN A 43 -12.87 16.84 2.08
C GLN A 43 -13.85 17.86 1.44
N PRO A 44 -13.68 18.28 0.17
CA PRO A 44 -14.61 19.19 -0.47
C PRO A 44 -16.01 18.58 -0.68
N GLU A 45 -16.09 17.28 -0.97
CA GLU A 45 -17.38 16.57 -1.17
C GLU A 45 -18.22 16.58 0.12
N ALA A 46 -17.61 16.36 1.27
CA ALA A 46 -18.29 16.38 2.57
C ALA A 46 -18.77 17.79 2.97
N GLY A 47 -18.11 18.84 2.47
CA GLY A 47 -18.46 20.24 2.71
C GLY A 47 -19.54 20.79 1.77
N GLY A 48 -20.13 19.96 0.91
CA GLY A 48 -21.14 20.37 -0.07
C GLY A 48 -20.56 21.05 -1.33
N GLN A 49 -19.22 21.10 -1.48
CA GLN A 49 -18.59 21.48 -2.74
C GLN A 49 -18.59 20.26 -3.66
N SER A 50 -19.31 20.33 -4.77
CA SER A 50 -19.28 19.28 -5.78
C SER A 50 -17.94 19.32 -6.50
N THR A 51 -16.97 18.54 -6.02
CA THR A 51 -15.84 18.13 -6.84
C THR A 51 -16.38 17.24 -7.95
N ALA A 52 -16.12 17.58 -9.21
CA ALA A 52 -16.52 16.72 -10.32
C ALA A 52 -15.76 15.39 -10.23
N VAL A 53 -16.42 14.35 -9.73
CA VAL A 53 -15.88 12.99 -9.70
C VAL A 53 -15.73 12.50 -11.14
N THR A 54 -14.49 12.27 -11.56
CA THR A 54 -14.20 11.71 -12.89
C THR A 54 -13.93 10.21 -12.80
N LEU A 55 -14.15 9.49 -13.89
CA LEU A 55 -13.81 8.07 -14.00
C LEU A 55 -12.32 7.80 -13.70
N LEU A 56 -11.44 8.73 -14.07
CA LEU A 56 -10.00 8.64 -13.77
C LEU A 56 -9.73 8.72 -12.27
N MET A 57 -10.47 9.57 -11.54
CA MET A 57 -10.33 9.70 -10.10
C MET A 57 -10.79 8.43 -9.38
N VAL A 58 -11.95 7.87 -9.75
CA VAL A 58 -12.44 6.59 -9.21
C VAL A 58 -11.41 5.48 -9.44
N ARG A 59 -10.88 5.36 -10.67
CA ARG A 59 -9.86 4.35 -10.99
C ARG A 59 -8.58 4.53 -10.18
N ALA A 60 -8.13 5.77 -9.95
CA ALA A 60 -6.96 6.04 -9.12
C ALA A 60 -7.20 5.60 -7.66
N GLN A 61 -8.41 5.82 -7.14
CA GLN A 61 -8.81 5.36 -5.80
C GLN A 61 -8.85 3.83 -5.70
N ASP A 62 -9.42 3.14 -6.69
CA ASP A 62 -9.46 1.67 -6.72
C ASP A 62 -8.04 1.06 -6.72
N HIS A 63 -7.12 1.62 -7.51
CA HIS A 63 -5.73 1.19 -7.53
C HIS A 63 -5.03 1.43 -6.19
N LEU A 64 -5.31 2.55 -5.52
CA LEU A 64 -4.76 2.86 -4.21
C LEU A 64 -5.29 1.89 -3.15
N MET A 65 -6.60 1.64 -3.12
CA MET A 65 -7.22 0.69 -2.19
C MET A 65 -6.70 -0.73 -2.39
N THR A 66 -6.58 -1.18 -3.65
CA THR A 66 -6.01 -2.49 -3.98
C THR A 66 -4.57 -2.60 -3.49
N ALA A 67 -3.76 -1.56 -3.67
CA ALA A 67 -2.37 -1.56 -3.22
C ALA A 67 -2.23 -1.57 -1.68
N ILE A 68 -3.18 -0.98 -0.96
CA ILE A 68 -3.26 -1.07 0.51
C ILE A 68 -3.51 -2.52 0.94
N ALA A 69 -4.52 -3.18 0.37
CA ALA A 69 -4.82 -4.57 0.69
C ALA A 69 -3.63 -5.50 0.39
N VAL A 70 -2.93 -5.28 -0.74
CA VAL A 70 -1.73 -6.06 -1.08
C VAL A 70 -0.59 -5.79 -0.09
N LYS A 71 -0.46 -4.58 0.47
CA LYS A 71 0.55 -4.28 1.50
C LYS A 71 0.28 -5.06 2.78
N GLU A 72 -0.96 -5.08 3.24
CA GLU A 72 -1.36 -5.84 4.43
C GLU A 72 -1.06 -7.33 4.23
N LEU A 73 -1.47 -7.89 3.09
CA LEU A 73 -1.17 -9.28 2.76
C LEU A 73 0.35 -9.56 2.66
N ALA A 74 1.11 -8.63 2.10
CA ALA A 74 2.58 -8.76 2.02
C ALA A 74 3.22 -8.78 3.41
N ALA A 75 2.72 -8.00 4.37
CA ALA A 75 3.19 -8.04 5.75
C ALA A 75 2.93 -9.40 6.40
N GLU A 76 1.71 -9.93 6.27
CA GLU A 76 1.35 -11.27 6.76
C GLU A 76 2.25 -12.36 6.15
N PHE A 77 2.60 -12.25 4.86
CA PHE A 77 3.56 -13.18 4.26
C PHE A 77 4.96 -13.07 4.86
N VAL A 78 5.46 -11.86 5.12
CA VAL A 78 6.77 -11.66 5.75
C VAL A 78 6.78 -12.28 7.14
N ASP A 79 5.76 -12.03 7.94
CA ASP A 79 5.62 -12.59 9.29
C ASP A 79 5.49 -14.13 9.24
N LEU A 80 4.73 -14.67 8.29
CA LEU A 80 4.63 -16.11 8.07
C LEU A 80 5.99 -16.74 7.74
N TYR A 81 6.78 -16.13 6.86
CA TYR A 81 8.11 -16.63 6.52
C TYR A 81 9.08 -16.56 7.71
N GLU A 82 8.96 -15.55 8.56
CA GLU A 82 9.74 -15.45 9.80
C GLU A 82 9.43 -16.59 10.78
N HIS A 83 8.16 -16.96 10.92
CA HIS A 83 7.74 -18.06 11.79
C HIS A 83 8.15 -19.43 11.25
N ILE A 84 8.13 -19.64 9.93
CA ILE A 84 8.50 -20.93 9.31
C ILE A 84 10.02 -21.15 9.34
N GLN A 85 10.81 -20.06 9.33
CA GLN A 85 12.27 -20.11 9.27
C GLN A 85 12.96 -19.93 10.63
N SER A 86 12.20 -19.71 11.70
CA SER A 86 12.66 -19.76 13.09
C SER A 86 12.73 -21.20 13.60
#